data_AF-A0A9D8CNA4-F1
#
_entry.id   AF-A0A9D8CNA4-F1
#
_cell.length_a   1.000
_cell.length_b   1.000
_cell.length_c   1.000
_cell.angle_alpha   90.00
_cell.angle_beta   90.00
_cell.angle_gamma   90.00
#
_symmetry.space_group_name_H-M   'P 1'
#
loop_
_entity.id
_entity.type
_entity.pdbx_description
1 polymer ?
#
loop_
_entity_poly.entity_id
_entity_poly.type
_entity_poly.pdbx_seq_one_letter_code
_entity_poly.pdbx_strand_id
1 'polypeptide(L)'
;MSPGPCRGPPCRSIDRIEPFVGGLDGDVYAFTTGLGTDRIEGFASGSDVIQLMAILNGSGIISAEQIVAKRVGVNASGEAVIDLGGGHAITPAGVAPSALTAADFLVA
;
A
#
# COMPACT_ATOMS: atom_id res chain seq x y z
N MET A 1 -10.15 29.05 5.96
CA MET A 1 -8.98 28.60 6.74
C MET A 1 -8.98 27.08 6.73
N SER A 2 -8.14 26.49 5.88
CA SER A 2 -7.68 25.10 6.02
C SER A 2 -6.15 25.16 5.92
N PRO A 3 -5.39 24.61 6.88
CA PRO A 3 -3.94 24.67 6.87
C PRO A 3 -3.39 23.84 5.71
N GLY A 4 -2.48 24.46 4.93
CA GLY A 4 -2.02 23.95 3.64
C GLY A 4 -1.04 22.77 3.72
N PRO A 5 -0.81 22.10 2.57
CA PRO A 5 0.12 20.97 2.50
C PRO A 5 1.58 21.46 2.62
N CYS A 6 2.39 20.62 3.27
CA CYS A 6 3.78 20.84 3.67
C CYS A 6 4.64 21.56 2.60
N ARG A 7 5.26 22.68 3.00
CA ARG A 7 6.31 23.37 2.22
C ARG A 7 7.67 22.75 2.53
N GLY A 8 8.15 21.83 1.71
CA GLY A 8 9.56 21.41 1.67
C GLY A 8 9.79 20.02 1.05
N PRO A 9 10.81 19.82 0.19
CA PRO A 9 11.18 18.50 -0.29
C PRO A 9 11.70 17.65 0.89
N PRO A 10 11.34 16.35 1.01
CA PRO A 10 10.66 15.48 0.03
C PRO A 10 9.21 15.10 0.39
N CYS A 11 8.49 15.82 1.27
CA CYS A 11 7.13 15.43 1.64
C CYS A 11 6.09 15.86 0.60
N ARG A 12 5.73 14.98 -0.35
CA ARG A 12 4.57 15.18 -1.24
C ARG A 12 3.35 14.44 -0.71
N SER A 13 2.33 15.23 -0.35
CA SER A 13 0.97 14.78 -0.04
C SER A 13 0.40 13.98 -1.21
N ILE A 14 0.23 12.67 -1.03
CA ILE A 14 -0.38 11.78 -2.02
C ILE A 14 -1.90 11.96 -1.90
N ASP A 15 -2.42 12.93 -2.64
CA ASP A 15 -3.86 13.11 -2.91
C ASP A 15 -4.18 12.80 -4.39
N ARG A 16 -3.22 12.20 -5.11
CA ARG A 16 -3.36 11.70 -6.48
C ARG A 16 -2.48 10.48 -6.73
N ILE A 17 -3.08 9.47 -7.36
CA ILE A 17 -2.43 8.29 -7.93
C ILE A 17 -1.62 8.75 -9.15
N GLU A 18 -0.30 8.80 -9.00
CA GLU A 18 0.65 8.79 -10.12
C GLU A 18 1.48 7.51 -9.94
N PRO A 19 1.77 6.76 -11.03
CA PRO A 19 2.58 5.56 -10.98
C PRO A 19 3.99 5.94 -10.49
N PHE A 20 4.26 5.70 -9.20
CA PHE A 20 5.55 5.95 -8.63
C PHE A 20 6.48 4.80 -9.01
N VAL A 21 7.27 5.01 -10.07
CA VAL A 21 8.37 4.12 -10.44
C VAL A 21 9.45 4.29 -9.37
N GLY A 22 9.51 3.33 -8.44
CA GLY A 22 10.42 3.35 -7.30
C GLY A 22 11.89 3.33 -7.71
N GLY A 23 12.72 3.97 -6.88
CA GLY A 23 14.17 4.04 -7.05
C GLY A 23 14.89 2.78 -6.55
N LEU A 24 16.21 2.84 -6.39
CA LEU A 24 17.03 1.75 -5.83
C LEU A 24 17.08 1.73 -4.29
N ASP A 25 16.48 2.72 -3.64
CA ASP A 25 16.41 2.86 -2.19
C ASP A 25 14.98 2.51 -1.76
N GLY A 26 14.83 1.66 -0.74
CA GLY A 26 13.53 1.11 -0.33
C GLY A 26 12.44 2.17 -0.16
N ASP A 27 11.38 2.04 -0.95
CA ASP A 27 10.31 3.04 -1.05
C ASP A 27 9.15 2.74 -0.08
N VAL A 28 8.51 3.79 0.44
CA VAL A 28 7.34 3.65 1.34
C VAL A 28 6.07 4.13 0.64
N TYR A 29 5.18 3.19 0.34
CA TYR A 29 3.86 3.45 -0.25
C TYR A 29 2.82 3.62 0.87
N ALA A 30 2.51 4.87 1.23
CA ALA A 30 1.61 5.18 2.34
C ALA A 30 0.15 5.40 1.89
N PHE A 31 -0.77 4.62 2.45
CA PHE A 31 -2.21 4.72 2.22
C PHE A 31 -2.92 5.17 3.49
N THR A 32 -3.43 6.40 3.47
CA THR A 32 -4.04 7.06 4.64
C THR A 32 -5.56 7.22 4.54
N THR A 33 -6.11 7.30 3.33
CA THR A 33 -7.55 7.34 3.07
C THR A 33 -7.86 6.65 1.73
N GLY A 34 -8.89 5.79 1.69
CA GLY A 34 -9.23 5.02 0.49
C GLY A 34 -10.11 5.80 -0.48
N LEU A 35 -9.64 5.94 -1.72
CA LEU A 35 -10.51 6.20 -2.88
C LEU A 35 -10.10 5.24 -4.00
N GLY A 36 -10.83 4.12 -4.12
CA GLY A 36 -10.71 3.19 -5.25
C GLY A 36 -9.81 1.97 -5.05
N THR A 37 -9.43 1.38 -6.18
CA THR A 37 -8.51 0.24 -6.31
C THR A 37 -7.22 0.75 -6.95
N ASP A 38 -6.09 0.55 -6.28
CA ASP A 38 -4.78 1.06 -6.67
C ASP A 38 -3.91 -0.03 -7.27
N ARG A 39 -3.04 0.34 -8.23
CA ARG A 39 -2.03 -0.55 -8.79
C ARG A 39 -0.65 0.06 -8.58
N ILE A 40 0.26 -0.69 -7.95
CA ILE A 40 1.65 -0.28 -7.72
C ILE A 40 2.51 -0.94 -8.79
N GLU A 41 3.24 -0.16 -9.58
CA GLU A 41 4.22 -0.69 -10.54
C GLU A 41 5.62 -0.61 -9.95
N GLY A 42 6.43 -1.66 -10.13
CA GLY A 42 7.82 -1.69 -9.68
C GLY A 42 8.03 -2.09 -8.22
N PHE A 43 7.01 -2.55 -7.50
CA PHE A 43 7.15 -2.99 -6.11
C PHE A 43 8.14 -4.15 -5.97
N ALA A 44 9.17 -3.96 -5.15
CA ALA A 44 10.17 -4.94 -4.81
C ALA A 44 10.02 -5.39 -3.35
N SER A 45 9.47 -6.59 -3.13
CA SER A 45 9.41 -7.20 -1.81
C SER A 45 10.81 -7.29 -1.18
N GLY A 46 10.92 -6.92 0.09
CA GLY A 46 12.17 -6.88 0.86
C GLY A 46 12.95 -5.57 0.75
N SER A 47 12.62 -4.72 -0.22
CA SER A 47 13.13 -3.35 -0.33
C SER A 47 12.04 -2.32 -0.04
N ASP A 48 10.87 -2.51 -0.64
CA ASP A 48 9.76 -1.57 -0.55
C ASP A 48 8.79 -1.96 0.56
N VAL A 49 8.13 -0.95 1.12
CA VAL A 49 7.20 -1.11 2.24
C VAL A 49 5.87 -0.46 1.90
N ILE A 50 4.78 -1.20 2.10
CA ILE A 50 3.42 -0.68 2.01
C ILE A 50 2.99 -0.27 3.41
N GLN A 51 2.87 1.04 3.62
CA GLN A 51 2.36 1.60 4.86
C GLN A 51 0.84 1.77 4.78
N LEU A 52 0.11 1.13 5.68
CA LEU A 52 -1.35 1.25 5.81
C LEU A 52 -1.69 1.88 7.16
N MET A 53 -2.62 2.83 7.18
CA MET A 53 -3.16 3.30 8.46
C MET A 53 -3.99 2.19 9.14
N ALA A 54 -3.85 2.05 10.45
CA ALA A 54 -4.70 1.18 11.25
C ALA A 54 -6.17 1.58 11.12
N ILE A 55 -7.07 0.60 11.05
CA ILE A 55 -8.53 0.83 10.97
C ILE A 55 -8.93 1.59 9.68
N LEU A 56 -8.08 1.61 8.65
CA LEU A 56 -8.40 2.22 7.37
C LEU A 56 -9.75 1.68 6.84
N ASN A 57 -10.67 2.58 6.52
CA ASN A 57 -12.03 2.27 6.02
C ASN A 57 -12.86 1.32 6.90
N GLY A 58 -12.58 1.22 8.21
CA GLY A 58 -13.27 0.27 9.09
C GLY A 58 -12.87 -1.19 8.83
N SER A 59 -11.75 -1.42 8.14
CA SER A 59 -11.23 -2.75 7.84
C SER A 59 -10.86 -3.55 9.08
N GLY A 60 -10.52 -2.90 10.20
CA GLY A 60 -10.01 -3.58 11.39
C GLY A 60 -8.61 -4.16 11.21
N ILE A 61 -7.86 -3.69 10.21
CA ILE A 61 -6.43 -3.98 10.06
C ILE A 61 -5.69 -3.32 11.24
N ILE A 62 -5.02 -4.14 12.05
CA ILE A 62 -4.24 -3.68 13.22
C ILE A 62 -2.78 -4.13 13.18
N SER A 63 -2.40 -5.03 12.27
CA SER A 63 -1.00 -5.48 12.14
C SER A 63 -0.67 -5.98 10.73
N ALA A 64 0.63 -5.96 10.40
CA ALA A 64 1.20 -6.46 9.15
C ALA A 64 0.91 -7.94 8.91
N GLU A 65 0.98 -8.76 9.96
CA GLU A 65 0.73 -10.19 9.89
C GLU A 65 -0.73 -10.48 9.52
N GLN A 66 -1.68 -9.68 10.02
CA GLN A 66 -3.08 -9.83 9.65
C GLN A 66 -3.33 -9.49 8.19
N ILE A 67 -2.59 -8.52 7.63
CA ILE A 67 -2.69 -8.16 6.22
C ILE A 67 -2.27 -9.36 5.37
N VAL A 68 -1.08 -9.91 5.61
CA VAL A 68 -0.57 -11.06 4.85
C VAL A 68 -1.44 -12.30 5.04
N ALA A 69 -1.93 -12.55 6.25
CA ALA A 69 -2.69 -13.75 6.54
C ALA A 69 -4.16 -13.70 6.09
N LYS A 70 -4.78 -12.52 6.05
CA LYS A 70 -6.24 -12.40 5.84
C LYS A 70 -6.65 -11.48 4.70
N ARG A 71 -5.76 -10.61 4.21
CA ARG A 71 -6.07 -9.57 3.22
C ARG A 71 -5.34 -9.73 1.91
N VAL A 72 -4.25 -10.48 1.88
CA VAL A 72 -3.55 -10.82 0.65
C VAL A 72 -4.30 -11.95 -0.05
N GLY A 73 -4.92 -11.61 -1.17
CA GLY A 73 -5.50 -12.53 -2.14
C GLY A 73 -4.67 -12.61 -3.41
N VAL A 74 -5.20 -13.34 -4.40
CA VAL A 74 -4.61 -13.47 -5.73
C VAL A 74 -5.64 -13.05 -6.78
N ASN A 75 -5.24 -12.26 -7.78
CA ASN A 75 -6.09 -11.95 -8.92
C ASN A 75 -6.05 -13.06 -9.98
N ALA A 76 -6.89 -12.92 -11.01
CA ALA A 76 -6.94 -13.87 -12.13
C ALA A 76 -5.62 -13.97 -12.92
N SER A 77 -4.74 -12.99 -12.79
CA SER A 77 -3.41 -12.95 -13.41
C SER A 77 -2.31 -13.57 -12.54
N GLY A 78 -2.61 -14.01 -11.32
CA GLY A 78 -1.63 -14.55 -10.37
C GLY A 78 -0.89 -13.50 -9.54
N GLU A 79 -1.30 -12.24 -9.61
CA GLU A 79 -0.72 -11.13 -8.85
C GLU A 79 -1.39 -11.02 -7.47
N ALA A 80 -0.65 -10.51 -6.50
CA ALA A 80 -1.16 -10.25 -5.16
C ALA A 80 -2.17 -9.11 -5.17
N VAL A 81 -3.25 -9.25 -4.40
CA VAL A 81 -4.23 -8.19 -4.16
C VAL A 81 -4.41 -8.02 -2.67
N ILE A 82 -4.17 -6.83 -2.15
CA ILE A 82 -4.34 -6.49 -0.74
C ILE A 82 -5.69 -5.80 -0.57
N ASP A 83 -6.63 -6.45 0.13
CA ASP A 83 -7.94 -5.89 0.44
C ASP A 83 -7.89 -4.95 1.66
N LEU A 84 -8.06 -3.65 1.39
CA LEU A 84 -8.07 -2.58 2.39
C LEU A 84 -9.42 -2.41 3.09
N GLY A 85 -10.44 -3.21 2.74
CA GLY A 85 -11.80 -3.07 3.20
C GLY A 85 -12.54 -1.88 2.55
N GLY A 86 -13.87 -1.86 2.70
CA GLY A 86 -14.71 -0.80 2.12
C GLY A 86 -14.79 -0.81 0.58
N GLY A 87 -14.39 -1.91 -0.07
CA GLY A 87 -14.31 -2.01 -1.53
C GLY A 87 -13.01 -1.43 -2.12
N HIS A 88 -12.01 -1.18 -1.27
CA HIS A 88 -10.70 -0.68 -1.66
C HIS A 88 -9.67 -1.82 -1.69
N ALA A 89 -8.81 -1.83 -2.70
CA ALA A 89 -7.78 -2.85 -2.83
C ALA A 89 -6.52 -2.30 -3.50
N ILE A 90 -5.36 -2.87 -3.17
CA ILE A 90 -4.07 -2.54 -3.80
C ILE A 90 -3.56 -3.77 -4.55
N THR A 91 -3.10 -3.59 -5.78
CA THR A 91 -2.49 -4.64 -6.58
C THR A 91 -1.05 -4.25 -6.94
N PRO A 92 -0.02 -4.80 -6.28
CA PRO A 92 1.35 -4.71 -6.78
C PRO A 92 1.51 -5.53 -8.07
N ALA A 93 1.87 -4.85 -9.15
CA ALA A 93 2.02 -5.42 -10.48
C ALA A 93 3.19 -6.42 -10.52
N GLY A 94 2.92 -7.64 -11.01
CA GLY A 94 3.94 -8.67 -11.16
C GLY A 94 4.45 -9.30 -9.85
N VAL A 95 3.83 -9.01 -8.71
CA VAL A 95 4.23 -9.56 -7.41
C VAL A 95 3.30 -10.69 -7.02
N ALA A 96 3.87 -11.86 -6.72
CA ALA A 96 3.11 -13.00 -6.24
C ALA A 96 2.72 -12.80 -4.77
N PRO A 97 1.52 -13.24 -4.33
CA PRO A 97 1.12 -13.14 -2.92
C PRO A 97 2.06 -13.91 -1.98
N SER A 98 2.71 -14.97 -2.45
CA SER A 98 3.72 -15.71 -1.70
C SER A 98 5.05 -14.98 -1.52
N ALA A 99 5.30 -13.94 -2.33
CA ALA A 99 6.49 -13.11 -2.19
C ALA A 99 6.31 -12.02 -1.11
N LEU A 100 5.06 -11.74 -0.73
CA LEU A 100 4.73 -10.74 0.29
C LEU A 100 4.83 -11.35 1.69
N THR A 101 5.54 -10.66 2.56
CA THR A 101 5.77 -11.02 3.96
C THR A 101 5.35 -9.88 4.86
N ALA A 102 5.22 -10.15 6.16
CA ALA A 102 4.87 -9.10 7.13
C ALA A 102 5.92 -7.98 7.19
N ALA A 103 7.16 -8.21 6.73
CA ALA A 103 8.19 -7.18 6.66
C ALA A 103 7.92 -6.12 5.57
N ASP A 104 7.14 -6.49 4.56
CA ASP A 104 6.76 -5.62 3.44
C ASP A 104 5.60 -4.68 3.79
N PHE A 105 5.01 -4.83 4.98
CA PHE A 105 3.87 -4.03 5.43
C PHE A 105 4.18 -3.33 6.74
N LEU A 106 3.77 -2.06 6.82
CA LEU A 106 3.83 -1.29 8.05
C LEU A 106 2.45 -0.76 8.39
N VAL A 107 1.99 -1.01 9.62
CA VAL A 107 0.73 -0.48 10.11
C VAL A 107 1.03 0.68 11.07
N ALA A 108 0.50 1.87 10.76
CA ALA A 108 0.71 3.10 11.53
C ALA A 108 -0.58 3.62 12.17
#